data_AF-A0A539DPB0-F1
#
_entry.id   AF-A0A539DPB0-F1
#
_cell.length_a   1.000
_cell.length_b   1.000
_cell.length_c   1.000
_cell.angle_alpha   90.00
_cell.angle_beta   90.00
_cell.angle_gamma   90.00
#
_symmetry.space_group_name_H-M   'P 1'
#
loop_
_entity.id
_entity.type
_entity.pdbx_description
1 polymer ?
#
loop_
_entity_poly.entity_id
_entity_poly.type
_entity_poly.pdbx_seq_one_letter_code
_entity_poly.pdbx_strand_id
1 'polypeptide(L)'
;MRNETVDKVSGYEGATEEQMRLRDLLARAAQGDQGAFAELYDVTASRLYAVALRIAGESKAAEDAAADAYFQIWQQAHLYDAERGRVLPWMLTIVRSRALDAYRRRGR
;
A
#
# COMPACT_ATOMS: atom_id res chain seq x y z
N MET A 1 -1.14 39.22 -12.50
CA MET A 1 -1.12 38.51 -11.21
C MET A 1 -1.64 37.10 -11.48
N ARG A 2 -0.75 36.15 -11.78
CA ARG A 2 -1.11 34.75 -12.10
C ARG A 2 -1.19 33.97 -10.79
N ASN A 3 -2.27 33.22 -10.62
CA ASN A 3 -2.78 32.76 -9.33
C ASN A 3 -2.03 31.49 -8.84
N GLU A 4 -1.10 31.65 -7.91
CA GLU A 4 -0.29 30.58 -7.29
C GLU A 4 -1.13 29.62 -6.41
N THR A 5 -2.37 29.97 -6.10
CA THR A 5 -3.31 29.18 -5.29
C THR A 5 -3.93 28.00 -6.06
N VAL A 6 -4.02 28.07 -7.39
CA VAL A 6 -4.70 27.04 -8.21
C VAL A 6 -3.85 25.76 -8.33
N ASP A 7 -2.53 25.88 -8.44
CA ASP A 7 -1.62 24.72 -8.55
C ASP A 7 -1.54 23.89 -7.27
N LYS A 8 -1.66 24.52 -6.09
CA LYS A 8 -1.62 23.79 -4.81
C LYS A 8 -2.89 22.96 -4.58
N VAL A 9 -4.07 23.45 -4.99
CA VAL A 9 -5.35 22.75 -4.80
C VAL A 9 -5.44 21.50 -5.68
N SER A 10 -4.96 21.58 -6.93
CA SER A 10 -4.95 20.44 -7.87
C SER A 10 -4.14 19.23 -7.36
N GLY A 11 -3.02 19.47 -6.67
CA GLY A 11 -2.20 18.40 -6.07
C GLY A 11 -2.87 17.69 -4.88
N TYR A 12 -3.73 18.39 -4.12
CA TYR A 12 -4.50 17.79 -3.03
C TYR A 12 -5.75 17.05 -3.54
N GLU A 13 -6.35 17.51 -4.64
CA GLU A 13 -7.48 16.84 -5.30
C GLU A 13 -7.07 15.43 -5.77
N GLY A 14 -5.97 15.30 -6.52
CA GLY A 14 -5.49 13.99 -6.96
C GLY A 14 -5.13 13.04 -5.80
N ALA A 15 -4.54 13.56 -4.73
CA ALA A 15 -4.23 12.77 -3.53
C ALA A 15 -5.49 12.33 -2.77
N THR A 16 -6.57 13.13 -2.85
CA THR A 16 -7.85 12.83 -2.20
C THR A 16 -8.63 11.80 -3.02
N GLU A 17 -8.67 11.94 -4.34
CA GLU A 17 -9.27 10.98 -5.28
C GLU A 17 -8.59 9.61 -5.16
N GLU A 18 -7.26 9.58 -5.16
CA GLU A 18 -6.51 8.34 -4.94
C GLU A 18 -6.88 7.70 -3.60
N GLN A 19 -6.90 8.48 -2.52
CA GLN A 19 -7.24 7.96 -1.20
C GLN A 19 -8.67 7.42 -1.16
N MET A 20 -9.65 8.10 -1.79
CA MET A 20 -11.03 7.61 -1.88
C MET A 20 -11.10 6.30 -2.67
N ARG A 21 -10.42 6.21 -3.81
CA ARG A 21 -10.37 4.99 -4.62
C ARG A 21 -9.74 3.82 -3.86
N LEU A 22 -8.60 4.04 -3.20
CA LEU A 22 -7.95 2.99 -2.41
C LEU A 22 -8.82 2.54 -1.23
N ARG A 23 -9.58 3.46 -0.61
CA ARG A 23 -10.53 3.11 0.45
C ARG A 23 -11.66 2.23 -0.05
N ASP A 24 -12.26 2.55 -1.20
CA ASP A 24 -13.32 1.74 -1.79
C ASP A 24 -12.84 0.31 -2.09
N LEU A 25 -11.69 0.21 -2.77
CA LEU A 25 -11.09 -1.08 -3.11
C LEU A 25 -10.79 -1.92 -1.87
N LEU A 26 -10.20 -1.31 -0.83
CA LEU A 26 -9.89 -2.02 0.41
C LEU A 26 -11.17 -2.44 1.17
N ALA A 27 -12.20 -1.60 1.20
CA ALA A 27 -13.47 -1.89 1.86
C ALA A 27 -14.24 -3.04 1.18
N ARG A 28 -14.16 -3.13 -0.15
CA ARG A 28 -14.71 -4.26 -0.92
C ARG A 28 -13.87 -5.51 -0.75
N ALA A 29 -12.54 -5.40 -0.76
CA ALA A 29 -11.64 -6.52 -0.46
C ALA A 29 -11.89 -7.11 0.94
N ALA A 30 -12.18 -6.26 1.94
CA ALA A 30 -12.56 -6.69 3.29
C ALA A 30 -13.83 -7.55 3.33
N GLN A 31 -14.69 -7.46 2.31
CA GLN A 31 -15.90 -8.26 2.15
C GLN A 31 -15.68 -9.51 1.27
N GLY A 32 -14.44 -9.78 0.86
CA GLY A 32 -14.08 -10.93 0.02
C GLY A 32 -14.14 -10.68 -1.49
N ASP A 33 -14.29 -9.43 -1.93
CA ASP A 33 -14.24 -9.09 -3.36
C ASP A 33 -12.81 -9.23 -3.90
N GLN A 34 -12.56 -10.34 -4.59
CA GLN A 34 -11.26 -10.65 -5.20
C GLN A 34 -10.91 -9.67 -6.33
N GLY A 35 -11.90 -9.15 -7.06
CA GLY A 35 -11.67 -8.19 -8.14
C GLY A 35 -11.20 -6.84 -7.60
N ALA A 36 -11.81 -6.37 -6.52
CA ALA A 36 -11.38 -5.15 -5.84
C ALA A 36 -9.94 -5.28 -5.29
N PHE A 37 -9.57 -6.45 -4.79
CA PHE A 37 -8.22 -6.69 -4.31
C PHE A 37 -7.19 -6.79 -5.43
N ALA A 38 -7.54 -7.41 -6.56
CA ALA A 38 -6.70 -7.41 -7.75
C ALA A 38 -6.45 -5.98 -8.26
N GLU A 39 -7.48 -5.14 -8.33
CA GLU A 39 -7.33 -3.74 -8.72
C GLU A 39 -6.50 -2.94 -7.69
N LEU A 40 -6.67 -3.20 -6.39
CA LEU A 40 -5.84 -2.63 -5.33
C LEU A 40 -4.37 -3.02 -5.52
N TYR A 41 -4.11 -4.29 -5.83
CA TYR A 41 -2.76 -4.78 -6.15
C TYR A 41 -2.18 -4.01 -7.33
N ASP A 42 -2.88 -3.96 -8.48
CA ASP A 42 -2.38 -3.35 -9.71
C ASP A 42 -1.94 -1.90 -9.50
N VAL A 43 -2.71 -1.12 -8.73
CA VAL A 43 -2.39 0.30 -8.52
C VAL A 43 -1.39 0.57 -7.39
N THR A 44 -1.05 -0.43 -6.58
CA THR A 44 -0.12 -0.27 -5.43
C THR A 44 1.17 -1.08 -5.55
N ALA A 45 1.21 -2.12 -6.38
CA ALA A 45 2.29 -3.11 -6.45
C ALA A 45 3.66 -2.48 -6.65
N SER A 46 3.79 -1.55 -7.61
CA SER A 46 5.07 -0.90 -7.91
C SER A 46 5.62 -0.15 -6.70
N ARG A 47 4.76 0.53 -5.94
CA ARG A 47 5.14 1.35 -4.78
C ARG A 47 5.49 0.50 -3.58
N LEU A 48 4.70 -0.54 -3.32
CA LEU A 48 4.96 -1.48 -2.23
C LEU A 48 6.23 -2.29 -2.50
N TYR A 49 6.41 -2.79 -3.72
CA TYR A 49 7.61 -3.52 -4.11
C TYR A 49 8.87 -2.66 -4.00
N ALA A 50 8.85 -1.40 -4.46
CA ALA A 50 10.00 -0.50 -4.33
C ALA A 50 10.43 -0.30 -2.86
N VAL A 51 9.47 -0.22 -1.94
CA VAL A 51 9.75 -0.13 -0.50
C VAL A 51 10.29 -1.45 0.05
N ALA A 52 9.69 -2.58 -0.35
CA ALA A 52 10.17 -3.91 0.04
C ALA A 52 11.62 -4.12 -0.42
N LEU A 53 11.94 -3.81 -1.67
CA LEU A 53 13.27 -3.96 -2.26
C LEU A 53 14.31 -3.12 -1.53
N ARG A 54 13.99 -1.86 -1.23
CA ARG A 54 14.90 -0.97 -0.49
C ARG A 54 15.25 -1.49 0.90
N ILE A 55 14.32 -2.19 1.56
CA ILE A 55 14.51 -2.72 2.91
C ILE A 55 15.16 -4.10 2.88
N ALA A 56 14.66 -5.00 2.02
CA ALA A 56 15.12 -6.38 1.93
C ALA A 56 16.52 -6.48 1.32
N GLY A 57 16.88 -5.56 0.41
CA GLY A 57 18.21 -5.49 -0.22
C GLY A 57 18.49 -6.59 -1.24
N GLU A 58 17.48 -7.36 -1.65
CA GLU A 58 17.57 -8.44 -2.64
C GLU A 58 16.20 -8.65 -3.31
N SER A 59 16.17 -8.87 -4.63
CA SER A 59 14.91 -9.01 -5.40
C SER A 59 14.02 -10.13 -4.88
N LYS A 60 14.57 -11.34 -4.74
CA LYS A 60 13.79 -12.51 -4.29
C LYS A 60 13.17 -12.29 -2.91
N ALA A 61 13.97 -11.77 -1.97
CA ALA A 61 13.48 -11.46 -0.63
C ALA A 61 12.40 -10.36 -0.64
N ALA A 62 12.47 -9.42 -1.57
CA ALA A 62 11.48 -8.36 -1.74
C ALA A 62 10.17 -8.88 -2.35
N GLU A 63 10.26 -9.78 -3.34
CA GLU A 63 9.12 -10.46 -3.95
C GLU A 63 8.35 -11.28 -2.90
N ASP A 64 9.06 -12.11 -2.14
CA ASP A 64 8.47 -12.90 -1.05
C ASP A 64 7.81 -11.99 0.01
N ALA A 65 8.51 -10.92 0.43
CA ALA A 65 7.98 -9.99 1.41
C ALA A 65 6.74 -9.22 0.91
N ALA A 66 6.70 -8.87 -0.37
CA ALA A 66 5.54 -8.21 -0.98
C ALA A 66 4.35 -9.17 -1.06
N ALA A 67 4.57 -10.43 -1.47
CA ALA A 67 3.53 -11.46 -1.50
C ALA A 67 2.93 -11.70 -0.11
N ASP A 68 3.79 -11.90 0.91
CA ASP A 68 3.38 -12.04 2.31
C ASP A 68 2.59 -10.81 2.80
N ALA A 69 3.02 -9.61 2.40
CA ALA A 69 2.35 -8.38 2.77
C ALA A 69 0.96 -8.26 2.15
N TYR A 70 0.79 -8.61 0.87
CA TYR A 70 -0.52 -8.62 0.24
C TYR A 70 -1.45 -9.66 0.87
N PHE A 71 -0.95 -10.86 1.18
CA PHE A 71 -1.72 -11.85 1.93
C PHE A 71 -2.18 -11.29 3.27
N GLN A 72 -1.30 -10.62 4.01
CA GLN A 72 -1.66 -9.99 5.28
C GLN A 72 -2.63 -8.82 5.10
N ILE A 73 -2.47 -8.00 4.07
CA ILE A 73 -3.40 -6.90 3.75
C ILE A 73 -4.81 -7.46 3.53
N TRP A 74 -4.96 -8.54 2.77
CA TRP A 74 -6.25 -9.21 2.59
C TRP A 74 -6.83 -9.67 3.93
N GLN A 75 -6.04 -10.38 4.75
CA GLN A 75 -6.49 -10.85 6.05
C GLN A 75 -6.87 -9.73 7.02
N GLN A 76 -6.19 -8.58 6.95
CA GLN A 76 -6.36 -7.45 7.86
C GLN A 76 -7.19 -6.30 7.28
N ALA A 77 -7.72 -6.43 6.06
CA ALA A 77 -8.48 -5.36 5.41
C ALA A 77 -9.68 -4.91 6.26
N HIS A 78 -10.34 -5.84 6.94
CA HIS A 78 -11.45 -5.57 7.86
C HIS A 78 -11.05 -4.81 9.14
N LEU A 79 -9.76 -4.73 9.46
CA LEU A 79 -9.23 -3.99 10.60
C LEU A 79 -8.78 -2.56 10.23
N TYR A 80 -8.86 -2.19 8.95
CA TYR A 80 -8.53 -0.84 8.52
C TYR A 80 -9.54 0.17 9.09
N ASP A 81 -9.00 1.24 9.66
CA ASP A 81 -9.76 2.34 10.23
C ASP A 81 -9.32 3.64 9.55
N ALA A 82 -10.26 4.28 8.84
CA ALA A 82 -9.99 5.51 8.08
C ALA A 82 -9.64 6.70 8.98
N GLU A 83 -10.07 6.70 10.24
CA GLU A 83 -9.76 7.74 11.22
C GLU A 83 -8.30 7.65 11.70
N ARG A 84 -7.68 6.45 11.58
CA ARG A 84 -6.28 6.22 11.97
C ARG A 84 -5.29 6.51 10.86
N GLY A 85 -5.75 6.78 9.64
CA GLY A 85 -4.90 7.24 8.56
C GLY A 85 -5.26 6.71 7.18
N ARG A 86 -4.43 7.09 6.21
CA ARG A 86 -4.62 6.76 4.79
C ARG A 86 -4.29 5.28 4.48
N VAL A 87 -4.89 4.76 3.41
CA VAL A 87 -4.76 3.33 3.04
C VAL A 87 -3.32 2.99 2.66
N LEU A 88 -2.71 3.80 1.79
CA LEU A 88 -1.35 3.51 1.31
C LEU A 88 -0.31 3.51 2.44
N PRO A 89 -0.24 4.51 3.36
CA PRO A 89 0.63 4.43 4.53
C PRO A 89 0.39 3.21 5.44
N TRP A 90 -0.87 2.80 5.62
CA TRP A 90 -1.19 1.59 6.38
C TRP A 90 -0.63 0.33 5.70
N MET A 91 -0.84 0.18 4.39
CA MET A 91 -0.26 -0.92 3.59
C MET A 91 1.29 -0.90 3.63
N LEU A 92 1.90 0.27 3.52
CA LEU A 92 3.36 0.43 3.60
C LEU A 92 3.92 0.01 4.96
N THR A 93 3.15 0.18 6.04
CA THR A 93 3.56 -0.28 7.38
C THR A 93 3.64 -1.82 7.42
N ILE A 94 2.68 -2.51 6.80
CA ILE A 94 2.69 -3.97 6.67
C ILE A 94 3.89 -4.42 5.83
N VAL A 95 4.10 -3.81 4.65
CA VAL A 95 5.24 -4.14 3.77
C VAL A 95 6.58 -3.92 4.48
N ARG A 96 6.75 -2.79 5.17
CA ARG A 96 7.98 -2.52 5.94
C ARG A 96 8.24 -3.63 6.95
N SER A 97 7.22 -4.08 7.66
CA SER A 97 7.37 -5.16 8.63
C SER A 97 7.81 -6.47 7.96
N ARG A 98 7.18 -6.88 6.86
CA ARG A 98 7.54 -8.12 6.12
C ARG A 98 8.94 -8.05 5.52
N ALA A 99 9.31 -6.91 4.95
CA ALA A 99 10.63 -6.72 4.36
C ALA A 99 11.75 -6.74 5.41
N LEU A 100 11.52 -6.18 6.61
CA LEU A 100 12.46 -6.29 7.73
C LEU A 100 12.63 -7.74 8.19
N ASP A 101 11.55 -8.51 8.23
CA ASP A 101 11.61 -9.93 8.59
C ASP A 101 12.34 -10.76 7.53
N ALA A 102 12.18 -10.44 6.25
CA ALA A 102 12.94 -11.05 5.15
C ALA A 102 14.43 -10.70 5.24
N TYR A 103 14.78 -9.42 5.47
CA TYR A 103 16.16 -8.97 5.68
C TYR A 103 16.84 -9.72 6.83
N ARG A 104 16.15 -9.86 7.98
CA ARG A 104 16.68 -10.57 9.15
C ARG A 104 16.91 -12.06 8.91
N ARG A 105 16.07 -12.70 8.08
CA ARG A 105 16.23 -14.13 7.74
C ARG A 105 17.48 -14.40 6.91
N ARG A 106 17.95 -13.45 6.11
CA ARG A 106 19.17 -13.57 5.28
C ARG A 106 20.46 -13.54 6.11
N GLY A 107 20.44 -12.83 7.24
CA GLY A 107 21.59 -12.69 8.12
C GLY A 107 21.76 -13.84 9.12
N ARG A 108 20.96 -14.91 9.02
CA ARG A 108 21.02 -16.09 9.90
C ARG A 108 21.55 -17.31 9.17
#